data_AF-A0A0U1QY63-F1
#
_entry.id   AF-A0A0U1QY63-F1
#
_cell.length_a   1.000
_cell.length_b   1.000
_cell.length_c   1.000
_cell.angle_alpha   90.00
_cell.angle_beta   90.00
_cell.angle_gamma   90.00
#
_symmetry.space_group_name_H-M   'P 1'
#
loop_
_entity.id
_entity.type
_entity.pdbx_description
1 polymer ?
#
loop_
_entity_poly.entity_id
_entity_poly.type
_entity_poly.pdbx_seq_one_letter_code
_entity_poly.pdbx_strand_id
1 'polypeptide(L)'
;MNKLRFTSLTKHLILFLAVAVSSLSLIAEAADRNARRVLIVYFSQPEDVKLEGVDGVSGASILQKNGEVLGSTQYVAQIIQEETGGDLFRIETVKPYPRQHDPLLKYAEQEVKEGGRPEMREKIQKGD
;
A
#
# COMPACT_ATOMS: atom_id res chain seq x y z
N MET A 1 -2.53 32.53 55.33
CA MET A 1 -3.03 33.50 54.33
C MET A 1 -2.84 33.10 52.86
N ASN A 2 -2.73 31.80 52.47
CA ASN A 2 -2.51 31.42 51.04
C ASN A 2 -3.40 30.30 50.45
N LYS A 3 -4.39 29.76 51.19
CA LYS A 3 -5.22 28.63 50.69
C LYS A 3 -6.21 29.02 49.58
N LEU A 4 -6.72 30.25 49.57
CA LEU A 4 -7.66 30.72 48.53
C LEU A 4 -6.97 31.04 47.19
N ARG A 5 -5.71 31.50 47.19
CA ARG A 5 -4.96 31.76 45.95
C ARG A 5 -4.45 30.47 45.29
N PHE A 6 -4.09 29.47 46.10
CA PHE A 6 -3.62 28.17 45.62
C PHE A 6 -4.74 27.36 44.94
N THR A 7 -5.96 27.39 45.50
CA THR A 7 -7.14 26.71 44.92
C THR A 7 -7.70 27.40 43.68
N SER A 8 -7.55 28.73 43.58
CA SER A 8 -7.88 29.46 42.36
C SER A 8 -6.89 29.16 41.24
N LEU A 9 -5.59 29.13 41.55
CA LEU A 9 -4.53 28.86 40.57
C LEU A 9 -4.61 27.44 40.00
N THR A 10 -4.90 26.44 40.85
CA THR A 10 -5.07 25.05 40.38
C THR A 10 -6.29 24.88 39.48
N LYS A 11 -7.40 25.58 39.74
CA LYS A 11 -8.58 25.54 38.86
C LYS A 11 -8.32 26.14 37.48
N HIS A 12 -7.61 27.27 37.43
CA HIS A 12 -7.24 27.88 36.15
C HIS A 12 -6.23 27.00 35.40
N LEU A 13 -5.29 26.37 36.10
CA LEU A 13 -4.35 25.43 35.49
C LEU A 13 -5.04 24.19 34.90
N ILE A 14 -6.01 23.61 35.61
CA ILE A 14 -6.79 22.46 35.12
C ILE A 14 -7.64 22.85 33.91
N LEU A 15 -8.28 24.02 33.94
CA LEU A 15 -9.06 24.52 32.81
C LEU A 15 -8.16 24.78 31.59
N PHE A 16 -6.98 25.37 31.79
CA PHE A 16 -6.01 25.62 30.72
C PHE A 16 -5.49 24.32 30.13
N LEU A 17 -5.20 23.31 30.97
CA LEU A 17 -4.76 21.99 30.52
C LEU A 17 -5.85 21.27 29.71
N ALA A 18 -7.11 21.31 30.16
CA ALA A 18 -8.23 20.73 29.43
C ALA A 18 -8.42 21.39 28.05
N VAL A 19 -8.35 22.72 27.99
CA VAL A 19 -8.42 23.46 26.72
C VAL A 19 -7.23 23.12 25.80
N ALA A 20 -6.01 23.02 26.35
CA ALA A 20 -4.82 22.64 25.59
C ALA A 20 -4.93 21.22 25.01
N VAL A 21 -5.45 20.25 25.78
CA VAL A 21 -5.63 18.87 25.32
C VAL A 21 -6.71 18.77 24.24
N SER A 22 -7.84 19.48 24.40
CA SER A 22 -8.90 19.52 23.38
C SER A 22 -8.44 20.19 22.09
N SER A 23 -7.65 21.27 22.18
CA SER A 23 -7.10 21.95 21.00
C SER A 23 -6.02 21.12 20.30
N LEU A 24 -5.21 20.35 21.04
CA LEU A 24 -4.25 19.39 20.45
C LEU A 24 -4.96 18.31 19.60
N SER A 25 -6.07 17.78 20.11
CA SER A 25 -6.86 16.73 19.43
C SER A 25 -7.48 17.26 18.13
N LEU A 26 -8.04 18.47 18.14
CA LEU A 26 -8.59 19.13 16.94
C LEU A 26 -7.53 19.38 15.85
N ILE A 27 -6.30 19.71 16.24
CA ILE A 27 -5.19 19.92 15.30
C ILE A 27 -4.75 18.59 14.67
N ALA A 28 -4.68 17.51 15.46
CA ALA A 28 -4.36 16.17 14.95
C ALA A 28 -5.43 15.68 13.94
N GLU A 29 -6.71 15.82 14.26
CA GLU A 29 -7.82 15.45 13.36
C GLU A 29 -7.82 16.29 12.06
N ALA A 30 -7.51 17.59 12.15
CA ALA A 30 -7.46 18.47 10.99
C ALA A 30 -6.24 18.21 10.07
N ALA A 31 -5.12 17.77 10.65
CA ALA A 31 -3.94 17.34 9.91
C ALA A 31 -4.20 16.03 9.16
N ASP A 32 -4.87 15.06 9.81
CA ASP A 32 -5.24 13.78 9.19
C ASP A 32 -6.25 13.97 8.04
N ARG A 33 -7.27 14.82 8.22
CA ARG A 33 -8.25 15.11 7.15
C ARG A 33 -7.68 15.83 5.93
N ASN A 34 -6.52 16.50 6.06
CA ASN A 34 -5.82 17.13 4.95
C ASN A 34 -4.67 16.29 4.39
N ALA A 35 -4.37 15.13 5.00
CA ALA A 35 -3.39 14.20 4.48
C ALA A 35 -3.92 13.62 3.16
N ARG A 36 -3.27 13.94 2.04
CA ARG A 36 -3.55 13.29 0.76
C ARG A 36 -3.14 11.82 0.90
N ARG A 37 -4.12 10.93 1.10
CA ARG A 37 -3.92 9.48 1.09
C ARG A 37 -3.64 9.04 -0.35
N VAL A 38 -2.42 8.59 -0.60
CA VAL A 38 -2.01 8.04 -1.90
C VAL A 38 -2.25 6.53 -1.87
N LEU A 39 -3.02 6.03 -2.84
CA LEU A 39 -3.19 4.60 -3.07
C LEU A 39 -2.50 4.21 -4.38
N ILE A 40 -1.59 3.25 -4.30
CA ILE A 40 -0.80 2.73 -5.42
C ILE A 40 -1.40 1.37 -5.82
N VAL A 41 -2.18 1.38 -6.89
CA VAL A 41 -2.83 0.19 -7.42
C VAL A 41 -2.00 -0.39 -8.56
N TYR A 42 -1.64 -1.67 -8.48
CA TYR A 42 -0.81 -2.31 -9.49
C TYR A 42 -1.16 -3.78 -9.73
N PHE A 43 -0.88 -4.28 -10.93
CA PHE A 43 -0.93 -5.70 -11.27
C PHE A 43 0.48 -6.17 -11.61
N SER A 44 0.85 -7.38 -11.20
CA SER A 44 2.16 -7.95 -11.49
C SER A 44 2.08 -9.47 -11.46
N GLN A 45 2.64 -10.15 -12.45
CA GLN A 45 2.65 -11.61 -12.48
C GLN A 45 4.04 -12.16 -12.82
N PRO A 46 4.91 -12.34 -11.80
CA PRO A 46 6.24 -12.92 -12.01
C PRO A 46 6.15 -14.40 -12.32
N GLU A 47 6.98 -14.86 -13.25
CA GLU A 47 7.16 -16.26 -13.56
C GLU A 47 8.11 -16.95 -12.56
N ASP A 48 7.88 -18.24 -12.34
CA ASP A 48 8.80 -19.14 -11.67
C ASP A 48 9.95 -19.50 -12.61
N VAL A 49 11.01 -18.73 -12.57
CA VAL A 49 12.25 -19.10 -13.25
C VAL A 49 13.21 -19.77 -12.27
N LYS A 50 13.94 -20.78 -12.76
CA LYS A 50 15.16 -21.23 -12.08
C LYS A 50 16.27 -20.30 -12.53
N LEU A 51 16.81 -19.51 -11.59
CA LEU A 51 17.91 -18.57 -11.87
C LEU A 51 19.29 -19.26 -11.92
N GLU A 52 19.34 -20.58 -11.75
CA GLU A 52 20.57 -21.36 -11.79
C GLU A 52 21.01 -21.61 -13.25
N GLY A 53 22.15 -21.05 -13.64
CA GLY A 53 22.84 -21.40 -14.90
C GLY A 53 22.29 -20.74 -16.17
N VAL A 54 21.45 -19.71 -16.06
CA VAL A 54 20.89 -18.96 -17.19
C VAL A 54 21.45 -17.54 -17.28
N ASP A 55 22.16 -17.24 -18.37
CA ASP A 55 22.72 -15.94 -18.73
C ASP A 55 21.74 -15.16 -19.64
N GLY A 56 20.65 -14.62 -19.07
CA GLY A 56 19.58 -13.99 -19.86
C GLY A 56 18.87 -14.99 -20.79
N VAL A 57 17.67 -14.82 -21.32
CA VAL A 57 16.94 -13.64 -21.79
C VAL A 57 15.42 -13.84 -21.56
N SER A 58 15.00 -14.89 -20.84
CA SER A 58 13.59 -15.13 -20.49
C SER A 58 13.13 -14.42 -19.20
N GLY A 59 14.02 -13.71 -18.50
CA GLY A 59 13.77 -13.07 -17.20
C GLY A 59 13.47 -11.56 -17.22
N ALA A 60 13.15 -10.95 -18.37
CA ALA A 60 13.01 -9.49 -18.48
C ALA A 60 11.90 -8.86 -17.61
N SER A 61 10.98 -9.66 -17.07
CA SER A 61 9.86 -9.20 -16.22
C SER A 61 10.03 -9.54 -14.74
N ILE A 62 11.18 -10.08 -14.33
CA ILE A 62 11.46 -10.47 -12.95
C ILE A 62 12.75 -9.83 -12.43
N LEU A 63 12.78 -9.50 -11.15
CA LEU A 63 13.90 -8.89 -10.47
C LEU A 63 14.19 -9.69 -9.20
N GLN A 64 15.45 -10.00 -8.94
CA GLN A 64 15.86 -10.62 -7.68
C GLN A 64 16.37 -9.54 -6.73
N LYS A 65 15.66 -9.30 -5.62
CA LYS A 65 16.09 -8.40 -4.54
C LYS A 65 16.07 -9.19 -3.23
N ASN A 66 17.19 -9.26 -2.52
CA ASN A 66 17.32 -9.96 -1.24
C ASN A 66 16.87 -11.45 -1.25
N GLY A 67 17.00 -12.14 -2.38
CA GLY A 67 16.56 -13.53 -2.53
C GLY A 67 15.08 -13.72 -2.88
N GLU A 68 14.31 -12.64 -3.01
CA GLU A 68 12.91 -12.66 -3.46
C GLU A 68 12.82 -12.35 -4.95
N VAL A 69 11.99 -13.11 -5.68
CA VAL A 69 11.67 -12.87 -7.09
C VAL A 69 10.45 -11.96 -7.17
N LEU A 70 10.67 -10.71 -7.56
CA LEU A 70 9.65 -9.69 -7.75
C LEU A 70 9.32 -9.54 -9.23
N GLY A 71 8.07 -9.21 -9.56
CA GLY A 71 7.76 -8.73 -10.91
C GLY A 71 8.22 -7.28 -11.09
N SER A 72 8.57 -6.89 -12.30
CA SER A 72 9.03 -5.52 -12.62
C SER A 72 8.04 -4.44 -12.16
N THR A 73 6.74 -4.65 -12.41
CA THR A 73 5.68 -3.72 -11.98
C THR A 73 5.56 -3.64 -10.45
N GLN A 74 5.69 -4.78 -9.75
CA GLN A 74 5.69 -4.79 -8.28
C GLN A 74 6.87 -4.00 -7.72
N TYR A 75 8.05 -4.15 -8.33
CA TYR A 75 9.24 -3.41 -7.91
C TYR A 75 9.07 -1.89 -8.08
N VAL A 76 8.54 -1.44 -9.22
CA VAL A 76 8.24 -0.02 -9.44
C VAL A 76 7.18 0.48 -8.46
N ALA A 77 6.15 -0.31 -8.15
CA ALA A 77 5.14 0.06 -7.16
C ALA A 77 5.76 0.25 -5.76
N GLN A 78 6.69 -0.62 -5.36
CA GLN A 78 7.43 -0.47 -4.10
C GLN A 78 8.28 0.81 -4.06
N ILE A 79 8.96 1.17 -5.15
CA ILE A 79 9.69 2.44 -5.24
C ILE A 79 8.73 3.64 -5.08
N ILE A 80 7.57 3.62 -5.75
CA ILE A 80 6.59 4.69 -5.62
C ILE A 80 6.07 4.79 -4.18
N GLN A 81 5.84 3.66 -3.51
CA GLN A 81 5.46 3.64 -2.10
C GLN A 81 6.56 4.27 -1.23
N GLU A 82 7.82 3.89 -1.42
CA GLU A 82 8.95 4.43 -0.65
C GLU A 82 9.03 5.96 -0.76
N GLU A 83 8.80 6.51 -1.95
CA GLU A 83 8.85 7.96 -2.21
C GLU A 83 7.61 8.73 -1.73
N THR A 84 6.45 8.08 -1.64
CA THR A 84 5.17 8.76 -1.37
C THR A 84 4.61 8.49 0.02
N GLY A 85 5.05 7.43 0.69
CA GLY A 85 4.41 6.90 1.90
C GLY A 85 3.00 6.36 1.66
N GLY A 86 2.62 6.11 0.40
CA GLY A 86 1.29 5.62 0.02
C GLY A 86 1.07 4.14 0.30
N ASP A 87 -0.20 3.74 0.30
CA ASP A 87 -0.60 2.34 0.49
C ASP A 87 -0.49 1.56 -0.82
N LEU A 88 0.05 0.35 -0.75
CA LEU A 88 0.08 -0.58 -1.89
C LEU A 88 -1.20 -1.41 -1.92
N PHE A 89 -1.82 -1.48 -3.10
CA PHE A 89 -2.89 -2.42 -3.39
C PHE A 89 -2.55 -3.22 -4.64
N ARG A 90 -2.23 -4.49 -4.46
CA ARG A 90 -1.97 -5.41 -5.56
C ARG A 90 -3.28 -5.99 -6.06
N ILE A 91 -3.54 -5.85 -7.35
CA ILE A 91 -4.65 -6.51 -8.04
C ILE A 91 -4.34 -8.01 -8.08
N GLU A 92 -5.15 -8.78 -7.36
CA GLU A 92 -5.16 -10.23 -7.39
C GLU A 92 -6.45 -10.73 -8.02
N THR A 93 -6.39 -11.77 -8.85
CA THR A 93 -7.56 -12.33 -9.55
C THR A 93 -8.06 -13.59 -8.84
N VAL A 94 -9.38 -13.80 -8.81
CA VAL A 94 -9.99 -14.99 -8.15
C VAL A 94 -9.35 -16.26 -8.70
N LYS A 95 -9.30 -16.39 -10.03
CA LYS A 95 -8.53 -17.43 -10.71
C LYS A 95 -7.06 -17.01 -10.78
N PRO A 96 -6.12 -17.77 -10.17
CA PRO A 96 -4.70 -17.44 -10.25
C PRO A 96 -4.16 -17.64 -11.67
N TYR A 97 -3.28 -16.74 -12.11
CA TYR A 97 -2.54 -16.89 -13.35
C TYR A 97 -1.46 -17.97 -13.19
N PRO A 98 -1.17 -18.76 -14.23
CA PRO A 98 -0.04 -19.68 -14.20
C PRO A 98 1.29 -18.94 -13.94
N ARG A 99 2.25 -19.62 -13.34
CA ARG A 99 3.60 -19.07 -13.08
C ARG A 99 4.69 -19.67 -13.95
N GLN A 100 4.34 -20.63 -14.81
CA GLN A 100 5.25 -21.19 -15.81
C GLN A 100 5.00 -20.49 -17.15
N HIS A 101 6.06 -20.29 -17.95
CA HIS A 101 6.02 -19.50 -19.18
C HIS A 101 4.92 -19.93 -20.16
N ASP A 102 5.01 -21.15 -20.70
CA ASP A 102 4.08 -21.59 -21.75
C ASP A 102 2.62 -21.66 -21.28
N PRO A 103 2.30 -22.16 -20.05
CA PRO A 103 0.95 -22.09 -19.53
C PRO A 103 0.43 -20.66 -19.35
N LEU A 104 1.27 -19.73 -18.89
CA LEU A 104 0.89 -18.33 -18.70
C LEU A 104 0.58 -17.65 -20.04
N LEU A 105 1.43 -17.87 -21.05
CA LEU A 105 1.22 -17.34 -22.40
C LEU A 105 -0.10 -17.84 -23.01
N LYS A 106 -0.35 -19.16 -22.96
CA LYS A 106 -1.60 -19.76 -23.44
C LYS A 106 -2.82 -19.22 -22.72
N TYR A 107 -2.72 -19.06 -21.41
CA TYR A 107 -3.79 -18.49 -20.59
C TYR A 107 -4.09 -17.05 -21.02
N ALA A 108 -3.05 -16.21 -21.17
CA ALA A 108 -3.20 -14.81 -21.58
C ALA A 108 -3.79 -14.67 -22.99
N GLU A 109 -3.35 -15.50 -23.94
CA GLU A 109 -3.92 -15.52 -25.29
C GLU A 109 -5.41 -15.88 -25.30
N GLN A 110 -5.81 -16.86 -24.49
CA GLN A 110 -7.21 -17.24 -24.36
C GLN A 110 -8.04 -16.13 -23.71
N GLU A 111 -7.54 -15.53 -22.63
CA GLU A 111 -8.19 -14.43 -21.93
C GLU A 111 -8.44 -13.24 -22.88
N VAL A 112 -7.46 -12.88 -23.72
CA VAL A 112 -7.64 -11.84 -24.74
C VAL A 112 -8.69 -12.22 -25.78
N LYS A 113 -8.65 -13.46 -26.30
CA LYS A 113 -9.63 -13.94 -27.30
C LYS A 113 -11.07 -13.91 -26.78
N GLU A 114 -11.25 -14.19 -25.49
CA GLU A 114 -12.56 -14.20 -24.82
C GLU A 114 -13.00 -12.80 -24.35
N GLY A 115 -12.16 -11.77 -24.53
CA GLY A 115 -12.45 -10.43 -24.01
C GLY A 115 -12.44 -10.37 -22.48
N GLY A 116 -11.66 -11.26 -21.84
CA GLY A 116 -11.64 -11.49 -20.41
C GLY A 116 -11.42 -10.22 -19.60
N ARG A 117 -12.19 -10.11 -18.52
CA ARG A 117 -12.05 -9.10 -17.46
C ARG A 117 -12.10 -9.87 -16.13
N PRO A 118 -10.95 -10.36 -15.65
CA PRO A 118 -10.91 -11.21 -14.48
C PRO A 118 -11.54 -10.54 -13.27
N GLU A 119 -12.29 -11.32 -12.50
CA GLU A 119 -12.80 -10.88 -11.21
C GLU A 119 -11.63 -10.71 -10.22
N MET A 120 -11.60 -9.56 -9.57
CA MET A 120 -10.61 -9.26 -8.53
C MET A 120 -10.98 -9.95 -7.22
N ARG A 121 -10.01 -10.55 -6.53
CA ARG A 121 -10.19 -11.16 -5.20
C ARG A 121 -10.67 -10.14 -4.18
N GLU A 122 -10.12 -8.94 -4.26
CA GLU A 122 -10.40 -7.86 -3.33
C GLU A 122 -10.85 -6.63 -4.11
N LYS A 123 -11.76 -5.86 -3.52
CA LYS A 123 -12.22 -4.60 -4.07
C LYS A 123 -11.44 -3.45 -3.45
N ILE A 124 -11.13 -2.45 -4.26
CA ILE A 124 -10.61 -1.17 -3.76
C ILE A 124 -11.71 -0.54 -2.92
N GLN A 125 -11.42 -0.31 -1.64
CA GLN A 125 -12.31 0.42 -0.76
C GLN A 125 -12.15 1.91 -1.03
N LYS A 126 -13.27 2.62 -1.16
CA LYS A 126 -13.25 4.07 -1.20
C LYS A 126 -12.88 4.55 0.21
N GLY A 127 -11.87 5.40 0.33
CA GLY A 127 -11.57 6.04 1.61
C GLY A 127 -12.73 6.95 2.02
N ASP A 128 -13.17 6.84 3.28
CA ASP A 128 -14.16 7.74 3.90
C ASP A 128 -13.67 9.19 3.95
#